data_AF-A0A1J8Q0V1-F1
#
_entry.id   AF-A0A1J8Q0V1-F1
#
_cell.length_a   1.000
_cell.length_b   1.000
_cell.length_c   1.000
_cell.angle_alpha   90.00
_cell.angle_beta   90.00
_cell.angle_gamma   90.00
#
_symmetry.space_group_name_H-M   'P 1'
#
loop_
_entity.id
_entity.type
_entity.pdbx_description
1 polymer ?
#
loop_
_entity_poly.entity_id
_entity_poly.type
_entity_poly.pdbx_seq_one_letter_code
_entity_poly.pdbx_strand_id
1 'polypeptide(L)'
;MHASTDVLIGADGIRSSVRKTLFETIDRGVVDPSKIRHYADASWTGDSVYRALFPVEKLLEVDPNHVVLKGPVFVSPLETSHDGQE
;
A
#
# COMPACT_ATOMS: atom_id res chain seq x y z
N MET A 1 5.85 -17.03 26.90
CA MET A 1 4.63 -17.76 26.51
C MET A 1 4.85 -18.27 25.09
N HIS A 2 4.70 -19.57 24.84
CA HIS A 2 4.88 -20.17 23.51
C HIS A 2 3.50 -20.50 22.95
N ALA A 3 3.18 -20.08 21.73
CA ALA A 3 1.91 -20.37 21.07
C ALA A 3 2.16 -21.30 19.87
N SER A 4 1.31 -22.31 19.69
CA SER A 4 1.38 -23.27 18.58
C SER A 4 0.08 -23.23 17.78
N THR A 5 0.17 -23.36 16.46
CA THR A 5 -0.97 -23.41 15.53
C THR A 5 -0.60 -24.27 14.33
N ASP A 6 -1.59 -24.83 13.64
CA ASP A 6 -1.38 -25.57 12.39
C ASP A 6 -1.10 -24.63 11.21
N VAL A 7 -1.73 -23.44 11.23
CA VAL A 7 -1.59 -22.41 10.19
C VAL A 7 -1.41 -21.04 10.83
N LEU A 8 -0.43 -20.29 10.33
CA LEU A 8 -0.19 -18.89 10.67
C LEU A 8 -0.61 -18.00 9.49
N ILE A 9 -1.49 -17.03 9.74
CA ILE A 9 -1.94 -16.05 8.73
C ILE A 9 -1.36 -14.68 9.07
N GLY A 10 -0.63 -14.09 8.12
CA GLY A 10 -0.11 -12.73 8.22
C GLY A 10 -1.17 -11.69 7.84
N ALA A 11 -1.80 -11.08 8.84
CA ALA A 11 -2.72 -9.94 8.69
C ALA A 11 -2.27 -8.75 9.57
N ASP A 12 -0.95 -8.60 9.74
CA ASP A 12 -0.28 -7.68 10.66
C ASP A 12 0.14 -6.34 10.01
N GLY A 13 -0.46 -5.99 8.87
CA GLY A 13 -0.36 -4.67 8.26
C GLY A 13 0.88 -4.43 7.40
N ILE A 14 1.15 -3.15 7.09
CA ILE A 14 2.17 -2.77 6.10
C ILE A 14 3.60 -3.11 6.52
N ARG A 15 3.91 -3.17 7.82
CA ARG A 15 5.22 -3.58 8.37
C ARG A 15 5.17 -4.99 8.95
N SER A 16 4.61 -5.91 8.17
CA SER A 16 4.35 -7.29 8.58
C SER A 16 5.61 -8.05 8.96
N SER A 17 5.64 -8.56 10.19
CA SER A 17 6.66 -9.48 10.70
C SER A 17 6.54 -10.86 10.05
N VAL A 18 5.31 -11.29 9.74
CA VAL A 18 5.05 -12.56 9.05
C VAL A 18 5.58 -12.52 7.62
N ARG A 19 5.30 -11.45 6.86
CA ARG A 19 5.83 -11.26 5.50
C ARG A 19 7.35 -11.21 5.49
N LYS A 20 7.94 -10.49 6.44
CA LYS A 20 9.40 -10.43 6.58
C LYS A 20 10.01 -11.82 6.83
N THR A 21 9.46 -12.55 7.79
CA THR A 21 9.92 -13.91 8.11
C THR A 21 9.77 -14.85 6.91
N LEU A 22 8.64 -14.78 6.19
CA LEU A 22 8.42 -15.58 4.98
C LEU A 22 9.56 -15.37 3.97
N PHE A 23 9.85 -14.12 3.58
CA PHE A 23 10.89 -13.86 2.57
C PHE A 23 12.33 -14.07 3.08
N GLU A 24 12.58 -13.96 4.39
CA GLU A 24 13.89 -14.23 4.96
C GLU A 24 14.18 -15.73 5.13
N THR A 25 13.14 -16.55 5.26
CA THR A 25 13.24 -18.00 5.52
C THR A 25 12.89 -18.90 4.34
N ILE A 26 12.23 -18.37 3.30
CA ILE A 26 11.92 -19.12 2.09
C ILE A 26 13.20 -19.58 1.39
N ASP A 27 13.13 -20.72 0.72
CA ASP A 27 14.28 -21.28 0.03
C ASP A 27 14.81 -20.31 -1.05
N ARG A 28 16.14 -20.19 -1.12
CA ARG A 28 16.83 -19.26 -2.03
C ARG A 28 16.70 -19.65 -3.50
N GLY A 29 16.26 -20.89 -3.79
CA GLY A 29 15.90 -21.33 -5.14
C GLY A 29 14.56 -20.78 -5.62
N VAL A 30 13.72 -20.25 -4.73
CA VAL A 30 12.36 -19.75 -5.05
C VAL A 30 12.36 -18.25 -5.36
N VAL A 31 13.20 -17.48 -4.68
CA VAL A 31 13.27 -16.02 -4.80
C VAL A 31 14.73 -15.59 -4.89
N ASP A 32 15.02 -14.64 -5.80
CA ASP A 32 16.34 -14.00 -5.88
C ASP A 32 16.71 -13.37 -4.52
N PRO A 33 17.80 -13.84 -3.87
CA PRO A 33 18.24 -13.31 -2.58
C PRO A 33 18.49 -11.81 -2.58
N SER A 34 18.88 -11.22 -3.72
CA SER A 34 19.13 -9.78 -3.84
C SER A 34 17.85 -8.94 -3.68
N LYS A 35 16.68 -9.53 -3.96
CA LYS A 35 15.37 -8.88 -3.95
C LYS A 35 14.58 -9.09 -2.65
N ILE A 36 15.10 -9.87 -1.69
CA ILE A 36 14.39 -10.19 -0.43
C ILE A 36 13.89 -8.93 0.28
N ARG A 37 14.73 -7.89 0.42
CA ARG A 37 14.33 -6.63 1.07
C ARG A 37 13.21 -5.92 0.31
N HIS A 38 13.22 -5.97 -1.01
CA HIS A 38 12.20 -5.35 -1.84
C HIS A 38 10.82 -5.98 -1.61
N TYR A 39 10.76 -7.29 -1.33
CA TYR A 39 9.50 -7.97 -1.04
C TYR A 39 9.09 -7.92 0.45
N ALA A 40 10.07 -7.91 1.35
CA ALA A 40 9.82 -7.89 2.79
C ALA A 40 9.37 -6.51 3.28
N ASP A 41 10.08 -5.46 2.87
CA ASP A 41 9.94 -4.12 3.42
C ASP A 41 9.06 -3.22 2.55
N ALA A 42 8.30 -2.34 3.19
CA ALA A 42 7.58 -1.29 2.49
C ALA A 42 8.55 -0.19 2.06
N SER A 43 8.45 0.26 0.81
CA SER A 43 9.21 1.40 0.29
C SER A 43 8.36 2.66 0.24
N TRP A 44 9.01 3.82 0.38
CA TRP A 44 8.36 5.10 0.13
C TRP A 44 8.14 5.29 -1.38
N THR A 45 6.95 5.77 -1.75
CA THR A 45 6.57 5.94 -3.16
C THR A 45 7.05 7.26 -3.77
N GLY A 46 7.59 8.18 -2.97
CA GLY A 46 7.90 9.55 -3.40
C GLY A 46 6.79 10.56 -3.13
N ASP A 47 5.57 10.09 -2.88
CA ASP A 47 4.39 10.95 -2.73
C ASP A 47 3.99 11.21 -1.29
N SER A 48 3.31 12.33 -1.08
CA SER A 48 2.61 12.67 0.18
C SER A 48 1.26 13.27 -0.15
N VAL A 49 0.22 12.79 0.53
CA VAL A 49 -1.16 13.23 0.29
C VAL A 49 -1.70 13.92 1.54
N TYR A 50 -2.08 15.18 1.39
CA TYR A 50 -2.76 15.93 2.44
C TYR A 50 -4.22 15.49 2.53
N ARG A 51 -4.69 15.21 3.75
CA ARG A 51 -6.08 14.86 4.02
C ARG A 51 -6.64 15.82 5.07
N ALA A 52 -7.75 16.45 4.75
CA ALA A 52 -8.45 17.38 5.63
C ALA A 52 -9.96 17.28 5.40
N LEU A 53 -10.73 17.77 6.38
CA LEU A 53 -12.18 17.91 6.27
C LEU A 53 -12.52 19.39 6.12
N PHE A 54 -13.48 19.67 5.24
CA PHE A 54 -14.00 21.00 5.00
C PHE A 54 -15.53 20.98 5.13
N PRO A 55 -16.16 21.98 5.78
CA PRO A 55 -17.60 22.15 5.72
C PRO A 55 -18.05 22.34 4.26
N VAL A 56 -19.17 21.73 3.88
CA VAL A 56 -19.69 21.78 2.50
C VAL A 56 -20.04 23.21 2.11
N GLU A 57 -20.54 24.02 3.03
CA GLU A 57 -20.92 25.41 2.80
C GLU A 57 -19.70 26.24 2.38
N LYS A 58 -18.56 26.04 3.05
CA LYS A 58 -17.31 26.72 2.70
C LYS A 58 -16.76 26.26 1.35
N LEU A 59 -16.97 25.01 0.97
CA LEU A 59 -16.58 24.52 -0.34
C LEU A 59 -17.46 25.12 -1.45
N LEU A 60 -18.77 25.23 -1.21
CA LEU A 60 -19.72 25.85 -2.14
C LEU A 60 -19.43 27.34 -2.39
N GLU A 61 -18.96 28.06 -1.37
CA GLU A 61 -18.53 29.46 -1.50
C GLU A 61 -17.30 29.63 -2.41
N VAL A 62 -16.39 28.65 -2.41
CA VAL A 62 -15.15 28.68 -3.20
C VAL A 62 -15.35 28.12 -4.60
N ASP A 63 -16.02 26.97 -4.72
CA ASP A 63 -16.33 26.31 -5.98
C ASP A 63 -17.66 25.55 -5.88
N PRO A 64 -18.78 26.15 -6.34
CA PRO A 64 -20.08 25.49 -6.31
C PRO A 64 -20.20 24.30 -7.27
N ASN A 65 -19.27 24.15 -8.22
CA ASN A 65 -19.26 23.07 -9.20
C ASN A 65 -18.24 21.96 -8.87
N HIS A 66 -17.61 22.02 -7.69
CA HIS A 66 -16.55 21.11 -7.28
C HIS A 66 -17.00 19.64 -7.39
N VAL A 67 -16.12 18.79 -7.93
CA VAL A 67 -16.46 17.40 -8.32
C VAL A 67 -17.00 16.57 -7.15
N VAL A 68 -16.50 16.78 -5.94
CA VAL A 68 -16.92 16.03 -4.74
C VAL A 68 -18.36 16.33 -4.31
N LEU A 69 -18.96 17.43 -4.78
CA LEU A 69 -20.36 17.79 -4.50
C LEU A 69 -21.34 16.96 -5.33
N LYS A 70 -20.86 16.31 -6.40
CA LYS A 70 -21.69 15.54 -7.34
C LYS A 70 -21.78 14.05 -6.97
N GLY A 71 -20.95 13.59 -6.04
CA GLY A 71 -20.89 12.19 -5.60
C GLY A 71 -19.48 11.72 -5.26
N PRO A 72 -19.30 10.42 -4.92
CA PRO A 72 -17.99 9.85 -4.64
C PRO A 72 -17.06 9.97 -5.85
N VAL A 73 -15.82 10.39 -5.60
CA VAL A 73 -14.76 10.44 -6.62
C VAL A 73 -13.92 9.19 -6.49
N PHE A 74 -13.90 8.38 -7.55
CA PHE A 74 -13.02 7.22 -7.65
C PHE A 74 -11.82 7.60 -8.52
N VAL A 75 -10.62 7.43 -7.97
CA VAL A 75 -9.37 7.60 -8.72
C VAL A 75 -8.77 6.21 -8.88
N SER A 76 -8.58 5.79 -10.14
CA SER A 76 -7.75 4.63 -10.46
C SER A 76 -6.34 5.10 -10.80
N PRO A 77 -5.28 4.41 -10.37
CA PRO A 77 -3.95 4.63 -10.91
C PRO A 77 -3.99 4.46 -12.43
N LEU A 78 -3.32 5.35 -13.17
CA LEU A 78 -2.99 5.10 -14.57
C LEU A 78 -2.09 3.86 -14.61
N GLU A 79 -2.40 2.90 -15.47
CA GLU A 79 -1.48 1.79 -15.73
C GLU A 79 -0.20 2.38 -16.32
N THR A 80 0.83 2.52 -15.51
CA THR A 80 2.18 2.71 -16.03
C THR A 80 2.63 1.35 -16.51
N SER A 81 2.67 1.16 -17.83
CA SER A 81 3.37 0.05 -18.47
C SER A 81 4.83 0.10 -18.03
N HIS A 82 5.16 -0.67 -16.99
CA HIS A 82 6.54 -1.03 -16.71
C HIS A 82 6.92 -2.09 -17.73
N ASP A 83 7.43 -1.63 -18.88
CA ASP A 83 8.23 -2.48 -19.75
C ASP A 83 9.41 -2.96 -18.92
N GLY A 84 9.42 -4.28 -18.69
CA GLY A 84 10.43 -4.93 -17.86
C GLY A 84 11.82 -4.78 -18.48
N GLN A 85 12.65 -3.97 -17.85
CA GLN A 85 14.12 -3.99 -17.85
C GLN A 85 14.51 -3.40 -16.48
N GLU A 86 15.24 -4.05 -15.56
CA GLU A 86 16.36 -4.99 -15.62
C GLU A 86 16.28 -6.11 -14.56
#